data_AF-A0AAV2CM93-F1
#
_entry.id   AF-A0AAV2CM93-F1
#
_cell.length_a   1.000
_cell.length_b   1.000
_cell.length_c   1.000
_cell.angle_alpha   90.00
_cell.angle_beta   90.00
_cell.angle_gamma   90.00
#
_symmetry.space_group_name_H-M   'P 1'
#
loop_
_entity.id
_entity.type
_entity.pdbx_description
1 polymer ?
#
loop_
_entity_poly.entity_id
_entity_poly.type
_entity_poly.pdbx_seq_one_letter_code
_entity_poly.pdbx_strand_id
1 'polypeptide(L)'
;MAENAQPNDPVNNAAGANAQLPADPMADPYYLHGSEQPGLLLAGEKLTPTNYNGWSQAMMNALGAKNKLGFINGSIPHPGAEHQNAWAWNRNNVMVLSWIQEAVEASI
;
A
#
# COMPACT_ATOMS: atom_id res chain seq x y z
N MET A 1 -36.42 7.85 63.24
CA MET A 1 -36.87 6.56 62.68
C MET A 1 -36.89 6.75 61.17
N ALA A 2 -35.73 6.52 60.55
CA ALA A 2 -35.45 5.36 59.68
C ALA A 2 -36.08 5.58 58.28
N GLU A 3 -35.30 6.07 57.31
CA GLU A 3 -34.52 5.24 56.37
C GLU A 3 -35.44 4.36 55.53
N ASN A 4 -35.56 4.69 54.23
CA ASN A 4 -35.28 3.75 53.15
C ASN A 4 -35.45 4.46 51.79
N ALA A 5 -34.32 4.94 51.28
CA ALA A 5 -34.11 5.13 49.85
C ALA A 5 -33.93 3.75 49.20
N GLN A 6 -34.58 3.50 48.07
CA GLN A 6 -34.22 2.43 47.12
C GLN A 6 -34.68 2.81 45.71
N PRO A 7 -34.04 2.28 44.64
CA PRO A 7 -32.60 2.02 44.49
C PRO A 7 -32.04 2.72 43.24
N ASN A 8 -30.74 2.95 43.25
CA ASN A 8 -29.99 3.32 42.06
C ASN A 8 -30.00 2.17 41.03
N ASP A 9 -29.85 2.59 39.76
CA ASP A 9 -29.21 1.90 38.63
C ASP A 9 -30.08 1.12 37.61
N PRO A 10 -29.70 1.13 36.32
CA PRO A 10 -28.36 1.42 35.82
C PRO A 10 -28.20 2.71 35.01
N VAL A 11 -27.13 3.42 35.34
CA VAL A 11 -26.22 4.05 34.37
C VAL A 11 -26.14 3.15 33.14
N ASN A 12 -26.80 3.52 32.04
CA ASN A 12 -26.57 2.85 30.77
C ASN A 12 -25.20 3.31 30.27
N ASN A 13 -24.20 2.60 30.77
CA ASN A 13 -22.87 2.48 30.23
C ASN A 13 -23.04 1.95 28.80
N ALA A 14 -23.25 2.86 27.84
CA ALA A 14 -23.01 2.57 26.44
C ALA A 14 -21.50 2.35 26.33
N ALA A 15 -21.12 1.10 26.60
CA ALA A 15 -19.83 0.52 26.41
C ALA A 15 -19.19 1.14 25.18
N GLY A 16 -17.96 1.65 25.36
CA GLY A 16 -17.19 2.28 24.32
C GLY A 16 -17.40 1.53 23.02
N ALA A 17 -18.09 2.18 22.09
CA ALA A 17 -17.90 1.86 20.69
C ALA A 17 -16.40 2.04 20.51
N ASN A 18 -15.67 0.92 20.50
CA ASN A 18 -14.31 0.90 20.04
C ASN A 18 -14.43 1.30 18.57
N ALA A 19 -14.47 2.61 18.35
CA ALA A 19 -14.52 3.22 17.04
C ALA A 19 -13.16 2.90 16.46
N GLN A 20 -13.07 1.69 15.90
CA GLN A 20 -11.91 1.23 15.20
C GLN A 20 -11.66 2.31 14.17
N LEU A 21 -10.54 3.04 14.34
CA LEU A 21 -10.10 4.00 13.35
C LEU A 21 -10.14 3.31 11.98
N PRO A 22 -10.54 4.00 10.90
CA PRO A 22 -10.56 3.39 9.59
C PRO A 22 -9.23 2.67 9.34
N ALA A 23 -9.30 1.39 8.98
CA ALA A 23 -8.10 0.65 8.65
C ALA A 23 -7.37 1.43 7.54
N ASP A 24 -6.10 1.76 7.79
CA ASP A 24 -5.28 2.45 6.79
C ASP A 24 -5.18 1.56 5.55
N PRO A 25 -5.76 1.97 4.40
CA PRO A 25 -5.66 1.16 3.19
C PRO A 25 -4.22 0.94 2.75
N MET A 26 -3.30 1.84 3.12
CA MET A 26 -1.86 1.70 2.81
C MET A 26 -1.17 0.59 3.59
N ALA A 27 -1.81 0.06 4.64
CA ALA A 27 -1.30 -1.10 5.38
C ALA A 27 -1.49 -2.41 4.60
N ASP A 28 -2.36 -2.45 3.59
CA ASP A 28 -2.47 -3.58 2.66
C ASP A 28 -1.41 -3.44 1.55
N PRO A 29 -0.43 -4.37 1.46
CA PRO A 29 0.59 -4.33 0.40
C PRO A 29 0.00 -4.43 -1.02
N TYR A 30 -1.22 -4.94 -1.17
CA TYR A 30 -1.92 -5.05 -2.45
C TYR A 30 -2.80 -3.84 -2.78
N TYR A 31 -2.91 -2.86 -1.89
CA TYR A 31 -3.67 -1.66 -2.15
C TYR A 31 -3.07 -0.87 -3.32
N LEU A 32 -3.92 -0.51 -4.27
CA LEU A 32 -3.58 0.35 -5.40
C LEU A 32 -4.46 1.59 -5.31
N HIS A 33 -3.84 2.77 -5.18
CA HIS A 33 -4.60 4.01 -5.05
C HIS A 33 -5.21 4.41 -6.40
N GLY A 34 -6.43 5.00 -6.39
CA GLY A 34 -7.15 5.33 -7.62
C GLY A 34 -6.45 6.35 -8.52
N SER A 35 -5.50 7.13 -7.98
CA SER A 35 -4.69 8.08 -8.75
C SER A 35 -3.46 7.45 -9.40
N GLU A 36 -3.15 6.18 -9.14
CA GLU A 36 -2.00 5.50 -9.70
C GLU A 36 -2.26 5.08 -11.14
N GLN A 37 -1.37 5.49 -12.04
CA GLN A 37 -1.51 5.29 -13.47
C GLN A 37 -0.26 4.60 -14.04
N PRO A 38 -0.43 3.71 -15.03
CA PRO A 38 0.68 3.02 -15.70
C PRO A 38 1.78 3.92 -16.25
N GLY A 39 1.42 5.03 -16.88
CA GLY A 39 2.36 5.94 -17.59
C GLY A 39 3.05 6.99 -16.71
N LEU A 40 3.11 6.80 -15.39
CA LEU A 40 3.76 7.75 -14.49
C LEU A 40 5.28 7.53 -14.47
N LEU A 41 6.06 8.57 -14.81
CA LEU A 41 7.52 8.56 -14.68
C LEU A 41 7.93 8.71 -13.21
N LEU A 42 8.28 7.61 -12.54
CA LEU A 42 8.58 7.60 -11.11
C LEU A 42 9.97 8.14 -10.72
N ALA A 43 11.00 7.84 -11.51
CA ALA A 43 12.38 8.18 -11.18
C ALA A 43 12.77 9.63 -11.52
N GLY A 44 11.82 10.45 -12.01
CA GLY A 44 12.04 11.81 -12.47
C GLY A 44 12.76 11.90 -13.83
N GLU A 45 13.73 11.03 -14.07
CA GLU A 45 14.46 10.89 -15.34
C GLU A 45 14.40 9.43 -15.82
N LYS A 46 14.53 9.23 -17.13
CA LYS A 46 14.65 7.88 -17.71
C LYS A 46 16.05 7.32 -17.50
N LEU A 47 16.14 6.00 -17.43
CA LEU A 47 17.42 5.29 -17.37
C LEU A 47 18.18 5.51 -18.68
N THR A 48 19.43 5.92 -18.54
CA THR A 48 20.42 6.07 -19.60
C THR A 48 21.65 5.22 -19.28
N PRO A 49 22.55 4.98 -20.26
CA PRO A 49 23.78 4.23 -20.01
C PRO A 49 24.71 4.83 -18.94
N THR A 50 24.52 6.11 -18.57
CA THR A 50 25.44 6.84 -17.67
C THR A 50 24.84 7.20 -16.32
N ASN A 51 23.53 7.04 -16.10
CA ASN A 51 22.85 7.51 -14.88
C ASN A 51 22.32 6.41 -13.94
N TYR A 52 22.66 5.13 -14.16
CA TYR A 52 22.09 3.99 -13.44
C TYR A 52 22.07 4.13 -11.90
N ASN A 53 23.17 4.60 -11.29
CA ASN A 53 23.23 4.73 -9.83
C ASN A 53 22.20 5.74 -9.28
N GLY A 54 22.05 6.89 -9.92
CA GLY A 54 21.05 7.89 -9.53
C GLY A 54 19.64 7.41 -9.83
N TRP A 55 19.45 6.82 -11.02
CA TRP A 55 18.17 6.26 -11.44
C TRP A 55 17.67 5.15 -10.51
N SER A 56 18.53 4.20 -10.14
CA SER A 56 18.15 3.08 -9.29
C SER A 56 17.76 3.54 -7.88
N GLN A 57 18.48 4.50 -7.31
CA GLN A 57 18.11 5.11 -6.03
C GLN A 57 16.77 5.84 -6.10
N ALA A 58 16.56 6.66 -7.15
CA ALA A 58 15.31 7.37 -7.36
C ALA A 58 14.13 6.40 -7.54
N MET A 59 14.30 5.35 -8.34
CA MET A 59 13.29 4.33 -8.57
C MET A 59 12.95 3.56 -7.27
N MET A 60 13.96 3.12 -6.51
CA MET A 60 13.74 2.44 -5.22
C MET A 60 12.99 3.34 -4.23
N ASN A 61 13.36 4.62 -4.13
CA ASN A 61 12.68 5.58 -3.25
C ASN A 61 11.22 5.80 -3.67
N ALA A 62 10.96 5.97 -4.97
CA ALA A 62 9.62 6.18 -5.49
C ALA A 62 8.72 4.95 -5.28
N LEU A 63 9.23 3.74 -5.52
CA LEU A 63 8.50 2.50 -5.23
C LEU A 63 8.29 2.29 -3.73
N GLY A 64 9.28 2.65 -2.90
CA GLY A 64 9.18 2.62 -1.44
C GLY A 64 8.07 3.52 -0.93
N ALA A 65 8.01 4.77 -1.40
CA ALA A 65 6.95 5.73 -1.05
C ALA A 65 5.54 5.26 -1.44
N LYS A 66 5.44 4.33 -2.39
CA LYS A 66 4.18 3.72 -2.85
C LYS A 66 3.87 2.37 -2.21
N ASN A 67 4.72 1.89 -1.29
CA ASN A 67 4.65 0.54 -0.73
C ASN A 67 4.74 -0.57 -1.78
N LYS A 68 5.55 -0.38 -2.83
CA LYS A 68 5.69 -1.31 -3.96
C LYS A 68 7.05 -1.98 -4.05
N LEU A 69 8.00 -1.60 -3.19
CA LEU A 69 9.36 -2.17 -3.17
C LEU A 69 9.34 -3.70 -2.93
N GLY A 70 8.34 -4.20 -2.19
CA GLY A 70 8.21 -5.63 -1.89
C GLY A 70 7.96 -6.52 -3.11
N PHE A 71 7.40 -5.97 -4.18
CA PHE A 71 7.21 -6.68 -5.45
C PHE A 71 8.52 -6.83 -6.24
N ILE A 72 9.51 -5.97 -5.98
CA ILE A 72 10.84 -6.03 -6.64
C ILE A 72 11.80 -6.91 -5.85
N ASN A 73 11.88 -6.73 -4.54
CA ASN A 73 12.85 -7.46 -3.72
C ASN A 73 12.36 -8.86 -3.28
N GLY A 74 11.15 -9.25 -3.65
CA GLY A 74 10.57 -10.56 -3.36
C GLY A 74 10.01 -10.73 -1.94
N SER A 75 10.01 -9.68 -1.11
CA SER A 75 9.37 -9.75 0.22
C SER A 75 7.84 -9.88 0.15
N ILE A 76 7.22 -9.53 -0.99
CA ILE A 76 5.83 -9.85 -1.33
C ILE A 76 5.85 -10.90 -2.45
N PRO A 77 5.96 -12.20 -2.11
CA PRO A 77 6.07 -13.25 -3.11
C PRO A 77 4.79 -13.40 -3.92
N HIS A 78 4.93 -13.90 -5.16
CA HIS A 78 3.79 -14.28 -5.99
C HIS A 78 2.99 -15.37 -5.25
N PRO A 79 1.71 -15.12 -4.91
CA PRO A 79 0.90 -16.12 -4.22
C PRO A 79 0.51 -17.25 -5.18
N GLY A 80 0.12 -18.42 -4.69
CA GLY A 80 -0.36 -19.51 -5.58
C GLY A 80 -1.52 -19.04 -6.47
N ALA A 81 -1.69 -19.64 -7.66
CA ALA A 81 -2.70 -19.21 -8.64
C ALA A 81 -4.14 -19.19 -8.08
N GLU A 82 -4.46 -20.12 -7.18
CA GLU A 82 -5.78 -20.25 -6.53
C GLU A 82 -5.92 -19.35 -5.28
N HIS A 83 -4.88 -18.61 -4.90
CA HIS A 83 -4.92 -17.76 -3.72
C HIS A 83 -5.76 -16.51 -3.99
N GLN A 84 -6.59 -16.10 -3.03
CA GLN A 84 -7.48 -14.93 -3.15
C GLN A 84 -6.75 -13.62 -3.56
N ASN A 85 -5.48 -13.48 -3.18
CA ASN A 85 -4.66 -12.30 -3.51
C ASN A 85 -3.95 -12.40 -4.86
N ALA A 86 -4.06 -13.49 -5.62
CA ALA A 86 -3.36 -13.66 -6.89
C ALA A 86 -3.69 -12.57 -7.90
N TRP A 87 -4.97 -12.23 -8.03
CA TRP A 87 -5.41 -11.14 -8.90
C TRP A 87 -4.84 -9.78 -8.46
N ALA A 88 -4.90 -9.48 -7.16
CA ALA A 88 -4.43 -8.22 -6.62
C ALA A 88 -2.90 -8.08 -6.73
N TRP A 89 -2.16 -9.17 -6.46
CA TRP A 89 -0.72 -9.24 -6.68
C TRP A 89 -0.40 -8.97 -8.15
N ASN A 90 -1.08 -9.65 -9.08
CA ASN A 90 -0.82 -9.49 -10.51
C ASN A 90 -1.07 -8.06 -10.99
N ARG A 91 -2.15 -7.42 -10.53
CA ARG A 91 -2.43 -6.01 -10.85
C ARG A 91 -1.31 -5.09 -10.39
N ASN A 92 -0.83 -5.25 -9.16
CA ASN A 92 0.28 -4.46 -8.62
C ASN A 92 1.58 -4.73 -9.37
N ASN A 93 1.87 -5.99 -9.69
CA ASN A 93 3.05 -6.38 -10.46
C ASN A 93 3.04 -5.74 -11.86
N VAL A 94 1.92 -5.80 -12.58
CA VAL A 94 1.77 -5.13 -13.89
C VAL A 94 1.95 -3.61 -13.78
N MET A 95 1.48 -3.00 -12.70
CA MET A 95 1.73 -1.58 -12.44
C MET A 95 3.22 -1.28 -12.27
N VAL A 96 3.89 -2.04 -11.41
CA VAL A 96 5.32 -1.85 -11.16
C VAL A 96 6.14 -2.01 -12.45
N LEU A 97 5.81 -3.01 -13.28
CA LEU A 97 6.44 -3.20 -14.59
C LEU A 97 6.20 -2.00 -15.52
N SER A 98 4.98 -1.45 -15.53
CA SER A 98 4.65 -0.29 -16.37
C SER A 98 5.45 0.96 -15.97
N TRP A 99 5.63 1.19 -14.66
CA TRP A 99 6.47 2.30 -14.18
C TRP A 99 7.95 2.11 -14.52
N ILE A 100 8.46 0.89 -14.42
CA ILE A 100 9.85 0.61 -14.81
C ILE A 100 10.00 0.84 -16.32
N GLN A 101 9.07 0.36 -17.12
CA GLN A 101 9.08 0.54 -18.57
C GLN A 101 9.04 2.02 -18.96
N GLU A 102 8.19 2.82 -18.31
CA GLU A 102 8.13 4.26 -18.56
C GLU A 102 9.43 4.97 -18.16
N ALA A 103 10.10 4.48 -17.12
CA ALA A 103 11.34 5.03 -16.61
C ALA A 103 12.60 4.54 -17.32
N VAL A 104 12.51 3.82 -18.44
CA VAL A 104 13.66 3.39 -19.24
C VAL A 104 13.59 4.05 -20.63
N GLU A 105 14.72 4.55 -21.13
CA GLU A 105 14.77 5.07 -22.50
C GLU A 105 14.58 3.92 -23.52
N ALA A 106 13.82 4.19 -24.58
CA ALA A 106 13.57 3.21 -25.64
C ALA A 106 14.84 2.79 -26.42
N SER A 107 15.93 3.54 -26.26
CA SER A 107 17.21 3.34 -26.95
C SER A 107 18.22 2.48 -26.19
N ILE A 108 17.88 2.01 -24.99
CA ILE A 108 18.67 1.01 -24.25
C ILE A 108 18.39 -0.40 -24.76
#